data_AF-A0AAV3JHS3-F1
#
_entry.id   AF-A0AAV3JHS3-F1
#
_cell.length_a   1.000
_cell.length_b   1.000
_cell.length_c   1.000
_cell.angle_alpha   90.00
_cell.angle_beta   90.00
_cell.angle_gamma   90.00
#
_symmetry.space_group_name_H-M   'P 1'
#
loop_
_entity.id
_entity.type
_entity.pdbx_description
1 polymer ?
#
loop_
_entity_poly.entity_id
_entity_poly.type
_entity_poly.pdbx_seq_one_letter_code
_entity_poly.pdbx_strand_id
1 'polypeptide(L)'
;MIYSSSPEKRVIGYATVDSIVIDTPDSLWKRFYKKGGIDKDRFSSYFNGKETGVGIRIKNVSRLKEAVTPTQLGIQGAIPQNFKFLEKGIITKLERNLI
;
A
#
# COMPACT_ATOMS: atom_id res chain seq x y z
N MET A 1 2.27 6.39 0.02
CA MET A 1 0.94 6.79 -0.51
C MET A 1 0.16 5.52 -0.82
N ILE A 2 -1.14 5.47 -0.53
CA ILE A 2 -2.00 4.29 -0.69
C ILE A 2 -3.07 4.60 -1.74
N TYR A 3 -3.10 3.82 -2.80
CA TYR A 3 -4.07 3.92 -3.88
C TYR A 3 -5.06 2.75 -3.80
N SER A 4 -6.34 3.07 -3.83
CA SER A 4 -7.42 2.09 -3.95
C SER A 4 -7.75 1.88 -5.42
N SER A 5 -7.78 0.63 -5.85
CA SER A 5 -8.01 0.24 -7.24
C SER A 5 -9.49 0.35 -7.61
N SER A 6 -9.93 -0.34 -8.67
CA SER A 6 -11.32 -0.28 -9.12
C SER A 6 -12.28 -0.79 -8.02
N PRO A 7 -13.46 -0.17 -7.83
CA PRO A 7 -14.04 0.93 -8.63
C PRO A 7 -13.60 2.34 -8.22
N GLU A 8 -12.98 2.53 -7.05
CA GLU A 8 -12.67 3.85 -6.48
C GLU A 8 -11.66 4.65 -7.31
N LYS A 9 -10.58 4.00 -7.76
CA LYS A 9 -9.50 4.57 -8.58
C LYS A 9 -8.92 5.88 -8.01
N ARG A 10 -8.69 5.91 -6.69
CA ARG A 10 -8.29 7.12 -5.94
C ARG A 10 -7.18 6.83 -4.94
N VAL A 11 -6.38 7.84 -4.65
CA VAL A 11 -5.52 7.89 -3.47
C VAL A 11 -6.39 8.16 -2.25
N ILE A 12 -6.33 7.27 -1.27
CA ILE A 12 -7.20 7.29 -0.08
C ILE A 12 -6.46 7.71 1.19
N GLY A 13 -5.13 7.77 1.13
CA GLY A 13 -4.30 8.01 2.30
C GLY A 13 -2.82 7.80 2.02
N TYR A 14 -2.05 7.86 3.09
CA TYR A 14 -0.63 7.55 3.09
C TYR A 14 -0.21 6.95 4.42
N ALA A 15 0.97 6.34 4.42
CA ALA A 15 1.60 5.77 5.60
C ALA A 15 3.12 5.83 5.40
N THR A 16 3.86 5.71 6.49
CA THR A 16 5.31 5.56 6.46
C THR A 16 5.67 4.08 6.53
N VAL A 17 6.68 3.65 5.79
CA VAL A 17 7.25 2.31 5.97
C VAL A 17 7.97 2.28 7.30
N ASP A 18 7.60 1.34 8.16
CA ASP A 18 8.25 1.09 9.44
C ASP A 18 9.46 0.18 9.27
N SER A 19 9.25 -0.98 8.66
CA SER A 19 10.31 -1.96 8.39
C SER A 19 9.94 -2.87 7.22
N ILE A 20 10.95 -3.48 6.61
CA ILE A 20 10.77 -4.58 5.65
C ILE A 20 11.11 -5.89 6.37
N VAL A 21 10.28 -6.91 6.18
CA VAL A 21 10.49 -8.25 6.72
C VAL A 21 10.55 -9.22 5.55
N ILE A 22 11.67 -9.91 5.39
CA ILE A 22 11.86 -10.93 4.35
C ILE A 22 11.96 -12.27 5.07
N ASP A 23 11.05 -13.18 4.75
CA ASP A 23 10.93 -14.47 5.44
C ASP A 23 10.09 -15.44 4.58
N THR A 24 9.93 -16.69 5.02
CA THR A 24 9.04 -17.66 4.39
C THR A 24 7.57 -17.23 4.49
N PRO A 25 6.70 -17.56 3.50
CA PRO A 25 5.27 -17.24 3.56
C PRO A 25 4.58 -17.74 4.84
N ASP A 26 4.95 -18.92 5.34
CA ASP A 26 4.37 -19.46 6.58
C ASP A 26 4.78 -18.67 7.82
N SER A 27 6.05 -18.23 7.90
CA SER A 27 6.50 -17.35 8.98
C SER A 27 5.76 -16.01 8.93
N LEU A 28 5.66 -15.40 7.74
CA LEU A 28 4.93 -14.16 7.54
C LEU A 28 3.46 -14.30 7.96
N TRP A 29 2.80 -15.39 7.57
CA TRP A 29 1.41 -15.66 7.95
C TRP A 29 1.27 -15.76 9.47
N LYS A 30 2.05 -16.63 10.13
CA LYS A 30 1.99 -16.83 11.58
C LYS A 30 2.16 -15.52 12.35
N ARG A 31 3.05 -14.65 11.89
CA ARG A 31 3.37 -13.36 12.53
C ARG A 31 2.32 -12.28 12.28
N PHE A 32 1.72 -12.23 11.09
CA PHE A 32 0.99 -11.03 10.64
C PHE A 32 -0.47 -11.27 10.23
N TYR A 33 -0.99 -12.50 10.25
CA TYR A 33 -2.35 -12.78 9.75
C TYR A 33 -3.45 -11.93 10.38
N LYS A 34 -3.35 -11.63 11.69
CA LYS A 34 -4.32 -10.77 12.40
C LYS A 34 -4.29 -9.30 11.96
N LYS A 35 -3.22 -8.85 11.30
CA LYS A 35 -2.97 -7.46 10.90
C LYS A 35 -2.97 -7.27 9.38
N GLY A 36 -2.74 -8.33 8.60
CA GLY A 36 -2.56 -8.26 7.15
C GLY A 36 -3.83 -8.01 6.33
N GLY A 37 -5.02 -8.19 6.92
CA GLY A 37 -6.30 -7.86 6.27
C GLY A 37 -6.67 -8.75 5.07
N ILE A 38 -6.04 -9.91 4.95
CA ILE A 38 -6.30 -10.91 3.90
C ILE A 38 -6.53 -12.28 4.56
N ASP A 39 -7.43 -13.07 3.99
CA ASP A 39 -7.67 -14.44 4.44
C ASP A 39 -6.54 -15.40 4.05
N LYS A 40 -6.51 -16.59 4.67
CA LYS A 40 -5.45 -17.58 4.47
C LYS A 40 -5.40 -18.09 3.04
N ASP A 41 -6.54 -18.27 2.40
CA ASP A 41 -6.62 -18.88 1.07
C ASP A 41 -6.03 -17.94 0.02
N ARG A 42 -6.41 -16.66 0.05
CA ARG A 42 -5.83 -15.62 -0.81
C ARG A 42 -4.36 -15.42 -0.54
N PHE A 43 -3.94 -15.40 0.72
CA PHE A 43 -2.52 -15.30 1.07
C PHE A 43 -1.73 -16.49 0.53
N SER A 44 -2.22 -17.71 0.72
CA SER A 44 -1.53 -18.94 0.31
C SER A 44 -1.49 -19.06 -1.22
N SER A 45 -2.56 -18.67 -1.91
CA SER A 45 -2.61 -18.58 -3.37
C SER A 45 -1.59 -17.58 -3.92
N TYR A 46 -1.50 -16.38 -3.32
CA TYR A 46 -0.54 -15.35 -3.72
C TYR A 46 0.92 -15.81 -3.58
N PHE A 47 1.23 -16.54 -2.50
CA PHE A 47 2.57 -17.07 -2.23
C PHE A 47 2.80 -18.51 -2.72
N ASN A 48 1.91 -19.06 -3.55
CA ASN A 48 2.02 -20.45 -4.00
C ASN A 48 3.34 -20.68 -4.75
N GLY A 49 4.09 -21.71 -4.35
CA GLY A 49 5.40 -22.04 -4.91
C GLY A 49 6.50 -21.01 -4.62
N LYS A 50 6.30 -20.09 -3.67
CA LYS A 50 7.32 -19.11 -3.25
C LYS A 50 7.99 -19.54 -1.96
N GLU A 51 9.31 -19.59 -1.96
CA GLU A 51 10.11 -19.89 -0.75
C GLU A 51 10.29 -18.66 0.15
N THR A 52 10.21 -17.47 -0.44
CA THR A 52 10.41 -16.18 0.24
C THR A 52 9.27 -15.24 -0.08
N GLY A 53 8.81 -14.50 0.94
CA GLY A 53 7.88 -13.40 0.83
C GLY A 53 8.46 -12.12 1.42
N VAL A 54 7.90 -10.99 0.99
CA VAL A 54 8.26 -9.65 1.48
C VAL A 54 7.06 -9.04 2.19
N GLY A 55 7.19 -8.81 3.49
CA GLY A 55 6.24 -8.08 4.31
C GLY A 55 6.67 -6.62 4.48
N ILE A 56 5.82 -5.69 4.06
CA ILE A 56 6.03 -4.25 4.28
C ILE A 56 5.22 -3.84 5.51
N ARG A 57 5.90 -3.55 6.62
CA ARG A 57 5.24 -3.00 7.81
C ARG A 57 5.09 -1.49 7.63
N ILE A 58 3.89 -0.98 7.88
CA ILE A 58 3.57 0.44 7.80
C ILE A 58 3.19 0.99 9.18
N LYS A 59 3.47 2.28 9.39
CA LYS A 59 3.10 3.07 10.58
C LYS A 59 2.62 4.45 10.16
N ASN A 60 2.12 5.22 11.14
CA ASN A 60 1.64 6.60 10.93
C ASN A 60 0.65 6.68 9.75
N VAL A 61 -0.35 5.80 9.79
CA VAL A 61 -1.35 5.72 8.72
C VAL A 61 -2.28 6.92 8.84
N SER A 62 -2.36 7.70 7.77
CA SER A 62 -3.24 8.85 7.64
C SER A 62 -4.22 8.64 6.49
N ARG A 63 -5.51 8.68 6.80
CA ARG A 63 -6.58 8.65 5.81
C ARG A 63 -6.91 10.07 5.38
N LEU A 64 -7.09 10.30 4.08
CA LEU A 64 -7.58 11.58 3.58
C LEU A 64 -9.05 11.75 3.96
N LYS A 65 -9.48 12.99 4.23
CA LYS A 65 -10.90 13.31 4.40
C LYS A 65 -11.69 13.02 3.12
N GLU A 66 -11.11 13.44 1.99
CA GLU A 66 -11.64 13.18 0.65
C GLU A 66 -10.62 12.44 -0.21
N ALA A 67 -11.06 11.37 -0.87
CA ALA A 67 -10.20 10.58 -1.74
C ALA A 67 -9.94 11.31 -3.07
N VAL A 68 -8.67 11.45 -3.45
CA VAL A 68 -8.25 12.23 -4.62
C VAL A 68 -7.83 11.33 -5.77
N THR A 69 -8.13 11.72 -7.00
CA THR A 69 -7.65 10.99 -8.18
C THR A 69 -6.13 11.22 -8.37
N PRO A 70 -5.40 10.26 -8.95
CA PRO A 70 -3.98 10.45 -9.27
C PRO A 70 -3.73 11.70 -10.13
N THR A 71 -4.62 11.99 -11.09
CA THR A 71 -4.53 13.16 -11.97
C THR A 71 -4.60 14.48 -11.21
N GLN A 72 -5.44 14.59 -10.16
CA GLN A 72 -5.50 15.79 -9.31
C GLN A 72 -4.18 16.06 -8.58
N LEU A 73 -3.38 15.02 -8.32
CA LEU A 73 -2.05 15.16 -7.73
C LEU A 73 -0.97 15.49 -8.76
N GLY A 74 -1.30 15.42 -10.05
CA GLY A 74 -0.35 15.53 -11.16
C GLY A 74 0.38 14.22 -11.45
N ILE A 75 -0.12 13.09 -10.96
CA ILE A 75 0.44 11.77 -11.26
C ILE A 75 -0.05 11.35 -12.64
N GLN A 76 0.88 11.23 -13.58
CA GLN A 76 0.61 10.84 -14.95
C GLN A 76 1.01 9.38 -15.22
N GLY A 77 0.47 8.80 -16.30
CA GLY A 77 0.78 7.46 -16.77
C GLY A 77 0.02 6.34 -16.05
N ALA A 78 0.38 5.09 -16.37
CA ALA A 78 -0.27 3.92 -15.81
C ALA A 78 -0.02 3.79 -14.30
N ILE A 79 -1.04 3.31 -13.58
CA ILE A 79 -0.93 2.93 -12.17
C ILE A 79 -0.02 1.68 -12.10
N PRO A 80 1.01 1.68 -11.24
CA PRO A 80 1.97 0.57 -11.18
C PRO A 80 1.31 -0.71 -10.67
N GLN A 81 1.77 -1.86 -11.16
CA GLN A 81 1.42 -3.15 -10.55
C GLN A 81 2.06 -3.31 -9.16
N ASN A 82 3.27 -2.78 -8.97
CA ASN A 82 4.01 -2.80 -7.71
C ASN A 82 3.96 -1.43 -7.02
N PHE A 83 4.92 -0.56 -7.31
CA PHE A 83 5.00 0.79 -6.78
C PHE A 83 5.62 1.75 -7.80
N LYS A 84 5.50 3.05 -7.56
CA LYS A 84 6.06 4.12 -8.39
C LYS A 84 6.69 5.18 -7.49
N PHE A 85 7.90 5.61 -7.85
CA PHE A 85 8.52 6.78 -7.23
C PHE A 85 7.83 8.05 -7.71
N LEU A 86 7.62 8.97 -6.78
CA LEU A 86 6.91 10.21 -7.00
C LEU A 86 7.77 11.37 -6.54
N GLU A 87 7.57 12.53 -7.17
CA GLU A 87 8.21 13.76 -6.74
C GLU A 87 7.74 14.19 -5.35
N LYS A 88 8.65 14.74 -4.56
CA LYS A 88 8.38 15.18 -3.17
C LYS A 88 7.19 16.15 -3.09
N GLY A 89 7.01 17.03 -4.09
CA GLY A 89 5.93 18.00 -4.14
C GLY A 89 4.52 17.39 -4.12
N ILE A 90 4.37 16.12 -4.52
CA ILE A 90 3.09 15.40 -4.48
C ILE A 90 2.65 15.14 -3.03
N ILE A 91 3.59 14.83 -2.12
CA ILE A 91 3.27 14.62 -0.70
C ILE A 91 2.77 15.92 -0.06
N THR A 92 3.39 17.06 -0.38
CA THR A 92 2.94 18.37 0.10
C THR A 92 1.51 18.70 -0.36
N LYS A 93 1.13 18.31 -1.58
CA LYS A 93 -0.26 18.46 -2.05
C LYS A 93 -1.22 17.60 -1.24
N LEU A 94 -0.84 16.36 -0.90
CA LEU A 94 -1.67 15.47 -0.08
C LEU A 94 -1.89 16.02 1.33
N GLU A 95 -0.85 16.54 1.96
CA GLU A 95 -0.94 17.11 3.31
C GLU A 95 -1.90 18.30 3.38
N ARG A 96 -1.99 19.11 2.31
CA ARG A 96 -2.96 20.21 2.21
C ARG A 96 -4.42 19.73 2.10
N ASN A 97 -4.66 18.51 1.64
CA ASN A 97 -5.99 17.90 1.54
C ASN A 97 -6.41 17.13 2.80
N LEU A 98 -5.62 17.22 3.89
CA LEU A 98 -5.98 16.66 5.20
C LEU A 98 -6.83 17.62 6.04
N ILE A 99 -6.87 18.91 5.67
CA ILE A 99 -7.57 19.98 6.39
C ILE A 99 -8.92 20.22 5.72
#